data_AF-A0A316H0X7-F1
#
_entry.id   AF-A0A316H0X7-F1
#
_cell.length_a   1.000
_cell.length_b   1.000
_cell.length_c   1.000
_cell.angle_alpha   90.00
_cell.angle_beta   90.00
_cell.angle_gamma   90.00
#
_symmetry.space_group_name_H-M   'P 1'
#
loop_
_entity.id
_entity.type
_entity.pdbx_description
1 polymer ?
#
loop_
_entity_poly.entity_id
_entity_poly.type
_entity_poly.pdbx_seq_one_letter_code
_entity_poly.pdbx_strand_id
1 'polypeptide(L)'
;MTALRAACLCLLILSGCTPVAVAPALIATQTQLEVGGLNGRVPYSQSLPAIEVRRSDGTGLVRDEWVAAETAAAAHCTGLGATYERLPPARDYTQIRLDDGVFYFMARCLR
;
A
#
# COMPACT_ATOMS: atom_id res chain seq x y z
N MET A 1 8.65 19.01 65.55
CA MET A 1 8.34 19.64 64.25
C MET A 1 8.00 18.55 63.26
N THR A 2 6.75 18.58 62.78
CA THR A 2 6.21 18.10 61.48
C THR A 2 6.72 16.81 60.84
N ALA A 3 5.75 15.90 60.63
CA ALA A 3 5.80 14.70 59.81
C ALA A 3 5.88 15.00 58.30
N LEU A 4 6.32 14.03 57.49
CA LEU A 4 5.61 13.59 56.29
C LEU A 4 6.11 12.22 55.79
N ARG A 5 5.18 11.27 55.67
CA ARG A 5 5.33 10.01 54.93
C ARG A 5 5.18 10.29 53.43
N ALA A 6 6.00 9.65 52.59
CA ALA A 6 5.69 9.38 51.19
C ALA A 6 6.37 8.04 50.86
N ALA A 7 5.70 6.90 51.08
CA ALA A 7 4.74 6.28 50.16
C ALA A 7 5.42 5.87 48.84
N CYS A 8 5.73 4.57 48.76
CA CYS A 8 6.10 3.86 47.55
C CYS A 8 5.13 4.18 46.40
N LEU A 9 5.67 4.61 45.27
CA LEU A 9 5.07 4.31 43.98
C LEU A 9 6.15 3.73 43.07
N CYS A 10 6.30 2.41 43.14
CA CYS A 10 6.78 1.64 42.00
C CYS A 10 5.75 1.82 40.87
N LEU A 11 5.99 2.79 40.00
CA LEU A 11 5.30 2.90 38.72
C LEU A 11 5.79 1.75 37.83
N LEU A 12 5.17 0.58 38.00
CA LEU A 12 5.17 -0.47 36.99
C LEU A 12 4.41 0.09 35.79
N ILE A 13 5.16 0.65 34.84
CA ILE A 13 4.63 0.94 33.51
C ILE A 13 4.34 -0.43 32.91
N LEU A 14 3.08 -0.85 32.97
CA LEU A 14 2.58 -1.91 32.10
C LEU A 14 2.74 -1.39 30.67
N SER A 15 3.83 -1.78 30.02
CA SER A 15 3.91 -1.79 28.57
C SER A 15 2.82 -2.74 28.10
N GLY A 16 1.62 -2.19 27.90
CA GLY A 16 0.55 -2.89 27.24
C GLY A 16 1.07 -3.33 25.89
N CYS A 17 1.29 -4.63 25.72
CA CYS A 17 1.11 -5.26 24.43
C CYS A 17 -0.33 -4.96 24.04
N THR A 18 -0.56 -3.82 23.42
CA THR A 18 -1.69 -3.70 22.49
C THR A 18 -1.54 -4.92 21.60
N PRO A 19 -2.56 -5.81 21.49
CA PRO A 19 -2.50 -6.82 20.46
C PRO A 19 -2.23 -6.03 19.19
N VAL A 20 -1.06 -6.27 18.59
CA VAL A 20 -0.82 -5.86 17.22
C VAL A 20 -1.93 -6.61 16.50
N ALA A 21 -3.05 -5.93 16.27
CA ALA A 21 -3.98 -6.31 15.24
C ALA A 21 -3.06 -6.38 14.04
N VAL A 22 -2.72 -7.61 13.65
CA VAL A 22 -1.82 -7.86 12.55
C VAL A 22 -2.53 -7.22 11.39
N ALA A 23 -2.14 -5.98 11.07
CA ALA A 23 -2.74 -5.25 9.97
C ALA A 23 -2.61 -6.19 8.79
N PRO A 24 -3.72 -6.48 8.10
CA PRO A 24 -3.73 -7.58 7.16
C PRO A 24 -2.62 -7.34 6.13
N ALA A 25 -1.76 -8.35 5.95
CA ALA A 25 -0.54 -8.18 5.19
C ALA A 25 -0.89 -7.83 3.73
N LEU A 26 -0.30 -6.76 3.22
CA LEU A 26 -0.47 -6.40 1.81
C LEU A 26 0.52 -7.22 0.98
N ILE A 27 0.01 -7.81 -0.11
CA ILE A 27 0.80 -8.52 -1.10
C ILE A 27 0.86 -7.64 -2.34
N ALA A 28 2.08 -7.41 -2.83
CA ALA A 28 2.32 -6.67 -4.06
C ALA A 28 3.01 -7.56 -5.10
N THR A 29 2.60 -7.43 -6.36
CA THR A 29 3.12 -8.21 -7.49
C THR A 29 3.27 -7.33 -8.73
N GLN A 30 4.33 -7.56 -9.51
CA GLN A 30 4.47 -6.95 -10.83
C GLN A 30 3.47 -7.59 -11.81
N THR A 31 2.76 -6.77 -12.56
CA THR A 31 1.77 -7.17 -13.56
C THR A 31 1.80 -6.23 -14.77
N GLN A 32 0.93 -6.50 -15.74
CA GLN A 32 0.61 -5.60 -16.84
C GLN A 32 -0.88 -5.33 -16.83
N LEU A 33 -1.26 -4.07 -16.95
CA LEU A 33 -2.65 -3.64 -17.00
C LEU A 33 -2.97 -3.05 -18.37
N GLU A 34 -4.02 -3.56 -18.99
CA GLU A 34 -4.57 -2.95 -20.19
C GLU A 34 -5.18 -1.58 -19.83
N VAL A 35 -4.65 -0.55 -20.48
CA VAL A 35 -5.17 0.81 -20.43
C VAL A 35 -5.50 1.28 -21.83
N GLY A 36 -6.48 2.15 -21.96
CA GLY A 36 -7.08 2.50 -23.25
C GLY A 36 -8.54 2.14 -23.26
N GLY A 37 -9.37 3.10 -23.68
CA GLY A 37 -10.82 2.98 -23.62
C GLY A 37 -11.51 3.93 -22.64
N LEU A 38 -10.90 5.07 -22.29
CA LEU A 38 -11.70 6.22 -21.87
C LEU A 38 -12.60 6.61 -23.06
N ASN A 39 -13.85 6.09 -23.08
CA ASN A 39 -14.92 6.28 -24.06
C ASN A 39 -15.10 5.21 -25.18
N GLY A 40 -14.52 4.02 -25.10
CA GLY A 40 -14.84 2.91 -26.03
C GLY A 40 -14.62 3.19 -27.54
N ARG A 41 -13.89 4.26 -27.89
CA ARG A 41 -13.69 4.73 -29.28
C ARG A 41 -12.29 4.50 -29.85
N VAL A 42 -11.36 4.01 -29.04
CA VAL A 42 -9.98 3.75 -29.50
C VAL A 42 -9.70 2.25 -29.36
N PRO A 43 -9.50 1.52 -30.48
CA PRO A 43 -9.32 0.06 -30.48
C PRO A 43 -7.93 -0.41 -30.03
N TYR A 44 -7.12 0.48 -29.44
CA TYR A 44 -5.78 0.16 -28.96
C TYR A 44 -5.77 0.21 -27.43
N SER A 45 -5.95 -0.94 -26.78
CA SER A 45 -5.49 -1.13 -25.41
C SER A 45 -3.96 -1.24 -25.46
N GLN A 46 -3.26 -0.37 -24.74
CA GLN A 46 -1.85 -0.54 -24.46
C GLN A 46 -1.72 -1.24 -23.10
N SER A 47 -0.98 -2.34 -23.04
CA SER A 47 -0.64 -2.96 -21.75
C SER A 47 0.51 -2.18 -21.12
N LEU A 48 0.24 -1.52 -19.99
CA LEU A 48 1.25 -0.81 -19.21
C LEU A 48 1.74 -1.68 -18.04
N PRO A 49 3.02 -1.58 -17.67
CA PRO A 49 3.49 -2.20 -16.45
C PRO A 49 2.81 -1.57 -15.23
N ALA A 50 2.41 -2.42 -14.30
CA ALA A 50 1.79 -2.01 -13.06
C ALA A 50 2.28 -2.87 -11.89
N ILE A 51 2.15 -2.33 -10.68
CA ILE A 51 2.25 -3.10 -9.44
C ILE A 51 0.83 -3.27 -8.90
N GLU A 52 0.37 -4.51 -8.87
CA GLU A 52 -0.89 -4.91 -8.25
C GLU A 52 -0.67 -5.05 -6.74
N VAL A 53 -1.59 -4.52 -5.94
CA VAL A 53 -1.55 -4.63 -4.48
C VAL A 53 -2.90 -5.10 -3.96
N ARG A 54 -2.86 -6.19 -3.22
CA ARG A 54 -4.03 -6.88 -2.66
C ARG A 54 -3.80 -7.15 -1.18
N ARG A 55 -4.89 -7.33 -0.45
CA ARG A 55 -4.81 -7.82 0.91
C ARG A 55 -4.65 -9.35 0.91
N SER A 56 -3.78 -9.88 1.76
CA SER A 56 -3.48 -11.31 1.82
C SER A 56 -4.67 -12.18 2.22
N ASP A 57 -5.62 -11.60 2.96
CA ASP A 57 -6.84 -12.27 3.42
C ASP A 57 -7.97 -12.28 2.35
N GLY A 58 -7.72 -11.68 1.18
CA GLY A 58 -8.67 -11.60 0.07
C GLY A 58 -9.77 -10.55 0.23
N THR A 59 -9.82 -9.82 1.35
CA THR A 59 -10.77 -8.73 1.50
C THR A 59 -10.34 -7.51 0.67
N GLY A 60 -11.32 -6.82 0.09
CA GLY A 60 -11.06 -5.69 -0.79
C GLY A 60 -10.49 -4.48 -0.05
N LEU A 61 -9.53 -3.80 -0.69
CA LEU A 61 -9.01 -2.51 -0.26
C LEU A 61 -10.00 -1.40 -0.58
N VAL A 62 -10.04 -0.37 0.25
CA VAL A 62 -10.84 0.84 0.01
C VAL A 62 -9.95 2.02 -0.38
N ARG A 63 -10.58 3.06 -0.93
CA ARG A 63 -9.88 4.24 -1.47
C ARG A 63 -8.91 4.89 -0.48
N ASP A 64 -9.27 4.96 0.80
CA ASP A 64 -8.46 5.61 1.83
C ASP A 64 -7.17 4.85 2.17
N GLU A 65 -7.08 3.58 1.76
CA GLU A 65 -5.90 2.73 1.98
C GLU A 65 -4.82 2.92 0.90
N TRP A 66 -4.99 3.84 -0.04
CA TRP A 66 -4.09 4.01 -1.18
C TRP A 66 -2.63 4.27 -0.78
N VAL A 67 -2.38 4.99 0.32
CA VAL A 67 -1.03 5.27 0.82
C VAL A 67 -0.34 4.00 1.33
N ALA A 68 -1.08 3.17 2.08
CA ALA A 68 -0.57 1.91 2.59
C ALA A 68 -0.30 0.94 1.43
N ALA A 69 -1.20 0.88 0.46
CA ALA A 69 -1.03 0.08 -0.76
C ALA A 69 0.18 0.52 -1.58
N GLU A 70 0.38 1.83 -1.77
CA GLU A 70 1.57 2.33 -2.47
C GLU A 70 2.88 2.00 -1.71
N THR A 71 2.86 2.13 -0.38
CA THR A 71 4.02 1.78 0.44
C THR A 71 4.38 0.30 0.28
N ALA A 72 3.38 -0.59 0.20
CA ALA A 72 3.60 -2.00 -0.10
C ALA A 72 4.16 -2.24 -1.52
N ALA A 73 3.70 -1.49 -2.52
CA ALA A 73 4.25 -1.54 -3.88
C ALA A 73 5.73 -1.11 -3.92
N ALA A 74 6.08 -0.03 -3.20
CA ALA A 74 7.47 0.44 -3.12
C ALA A 74 8.37 -0.55 -2.36
N ALA A 75 7.87 -1.13 -1.27
CA ALA A 75 8.56 -2.16 -0.51
C ALA A 75 8.81 -3.42 -1.34
N HIS A 76 7.86 -3.79 -2.22
CA HIS A 76 8.04 -4.89 -3.16
C HIS A 76 9.24 -4.67 -4.10
N CYS A 77 9.33 -3.52 -4.78
CA CYS A 77 10.48 -3.23 -5.63
C CYS A 77 11.79 -3.24 -4.82
N THR A 78 11.79 -2.64 -3.63
CA THR A 78 12.96 -2.62 -2.73
C THR A 78 13.41 -4.03 -2.35
N GLY A 79 12.47 -4.94 -2.03
CA GLY A 79 12.75 -6.34 -1.74
C GLY A 79 13.34 -7.12 -2.91
N LEU A 80 13.15 -6.63 -4.14
CA LEU A 80 13.76 -7.17 -5.37
C LEU A 80 15.12 -6.50 -5.71
N GLY A 81 15.61 -5.59 -4.86
CA GLY A 81 16.81 -4.79 -5.11
C GLY A 81 16.62 -3.77 -6.23
N ALA A 82 15.41 -3.23 -6.38
CA ALA A 82 15.03 -2.28 -7.43
C ALA A 82 14.37 -1.03 -6.83
N THR A 83 14.40 0.07 -7.58
CA THR A 83 13.74 1.33 -7.28
C THR A 83 12.31 1.30 -7.83
N TYR A 84 11.35 1.77 -7.02
CA TYR A 84 9.97 1.98 -7.44
C TYR A 84 9.85 3.29 -8.24
N GLU A 85 9.44 3.18 -9.50
CA GLU A 85 9.22 4.33 -10.38
C GLU A 85 7.79 4.35 -10.94
N ARG A 86 7.02 5.39 -10.61
CA ARG A 86 5.71 5.62 -11.23
C ARG A 86 5.89 6.04 -12.68
N LEU A 87 5.07 5.49 -13.57
CA LEU A 87 4.94 5.99 -14.93
C LEU A 87 4.42 7.43 -14.89
N PRO A 88 4.90 8.32 -15.78
CA PRO A 88 4.39 9.69 -15.86
C PRO A 88 2.89 9.68 -16.17
N PRO A 89 2.10 10.65 -15.67
CA PRO A 89 0.69 10.71 -16.02
C PRO A 89 0.52 10.93 -17.53
N ALA A 90 -0.47 10.27 -18.12
CA ALA A 90 -0.86 10.49 -19.52
C ALA A 90 -2.37 10.68 -19.63
N ARG A 91 -2.83 11.13 -20.81
CA ARG A 91 -4.25 11.44 -21.04
C ARG A 91 -5.13 10.19 -21.06
N ASP A 92 -4.57 9.05 -21.43
CA ASP A 92 -5.26 7.80 -21.69
C ASP A 92 -5.27 6.84 -20.50
N TYR A 93 -4.57 7.16 -19.40
CA TYR A 93 -4.58 6.35 -18.18
C TYR A 93 -4.38 7.17 -16.90
N THR A 94 -4.90 6.64 -15.80
CA THR A 94 -4.59 7.15 -14.45
C THR A 94 -3.42 6.39 -13.85
N GLN A 95 -2.58 7.07 -13.06
CA GLN A 95 -1.42 6.43 -12.42
C GLN A 95 -1.79 5.44 -11.32
N ILE A 96 -2.99 5.59 -10.75
CA ILE A 96 -3.54 4.73 -9.72
C ILE A 96 -4.94 4.33 -10.17
N ARG A 97 -5.26 3.04 -10.06
CA ARG A 97 -6.61 2.49 -10.23
C ARG A 97 -6.95 1.65 -9.01
N LEU A 98 -8.20 1.70 -8.60
CA LEU A 98 -8.77 0.77 -7.62
C LEU A 98 -9.89 0.02 -8.36
N ASP A 99 -9.74 -1.29 -8.49
CA ASP A 99 -10.68 -2.16 -9.21
C ASP A 99 -10.93 -3.42 -8.39
N ASP A 100 -12.19 -3.74 -8.10
CA ASP A 100 -12.59 -4.87 -7.26
C ASP A 100 -11.80 -5.01 -5.93
N GLY A 101 -11.47 -3.87 -5.30
CA GLY A 101 -10.70 -3.84 -4.05
C GLY A 101 -9.21 -4.15 -4.23
N VAL A 102 -8.69 -4.03 -5.43
CA VAL A 102 -7.27 -4.21 -5.78
C VAL A 102 -6.71 -2.88 -6.29
N PHE A 103 -5.61 -2.44 -5.70
CA PHE A 103 -4.90 -1.27 -6.21
C PHE A 103 -3.94 -1.66 -7.32
N TYR A 104 -3.99 -0.92 -8.41
CA TYR A 104 -3.03 -0.99 -9.50
C TYR A 104 -2.29 0.33 -9.60
N PHE A 105 -0.98 0.30 -9.38
CA PHE A 105 -0.10 1.44 -9.56
C PHE A 105 0.62 1.29 -10.89
N MET A 106 0.41 2.21 -11.83
CA MET A 106 1.13 2.23 -13.10
C MET A 106 2.59 2.62 -12.82
N ALA A 107 3.43 1.62 -12.62
CA ALA A 107 4.78 1.76 -12.10
C ALA A 107 5.67 0.60 -12.55
N ARG A 108 6.98 0.78 -12.44
CA ARG A 108 8.02 -0.21 -12.74
C ARG A 108 8.95 -0.36 -11.54
N CYS A 109 9.51 -1.56 -11.39
CA CYS A 109 10.68 -1.77 -10.56
C CYS A 109 11.93 -1.69 -11.46
N LEU A 110 12.78 -0.68 -11.28
CA LEU A 110 14.01 -0.48 -12.06
C LEU A 110 15.26 -0.81 -11.24
N ARG A 111 16.22 -1.51 -11.82
CA ARG A 111 17.51 -1.81 -11.17
C ARG A 111 18.56 -0.76 -11.47
#